data_AF-A0A8H4V3H1-F1
#
_entry.id   AF-A0A8H4V3H1-F1
#
_cell.length_a   1.000
_cell.length_b   1.000
_cell.length_c   1.000
_cell.angle_alpha   90.00
_cell.angle_beta   90.00
_cell.angle_gamma   90.00
#
_symmetry.space_group_name_H-M   'P 1'
#
loop_
_entity.id
_entity.type
_entity.pdbx_description
1 polymer ?
#
loop_
_entity_poly.entity_id
_entity_poly.type
_entity_poly.pdbx_seq_one_letter_code
_entity_poly.pdbx_strand_id
1 'polypeptide(L)'
;MPPKTTKAASNSNKAGDENEFTPGLFTQRILSTLAKLGTTLRPVVIAENMIGVAMYELVRVGHDNLVGEVIRISGDQASIQVYEETSGVMVGDPVTRTGK
;
A
#
# COMPACT_ATOMS: atom_id res chain seq x y z
N MET A 1 38.20 42.76 -25.54
CA MET A 1 39.03 41.56 -25.76
C MET A 1 40.09 41.52 -24.66
N PRO A 2 40.37 40.41 -23.95
CA PRO A 2 39.65 39.14 -23.89
C PRO A 2 39.20 38.76 -22.44
N PRO A 3 38.46 37.63 -22.30
CA PRO A 3 37.73 37.20 -21.12
C PRO A 3 38.49 36.12 -20.32
N LYS A 4 37.92 35.69 -19.19
CA LYS A 4 38.13 34.34 -18.63
C LYS A 4 36.76 33.79 -18.22
N THR A 5 36.06 33.07 -19.09
CA THR A 5 36.07 31.59 -19.23
C THR A 5 35.86 30.81 -17.92
N THR A 6 34.62 30.35 -17.76
CA THR A 6 34.27 28.92 -17.66
C THR A 6 34.90 28.08 -16.55
N LYS A 7 34.07 27.77 -15.54
CA LYS A 7 33.77 26.38 -15.16
C LYS A 7 32.25 26.23 -15.33
N ALA A 8 31.78 25.56 -16.37
CA ALA A 8 31.72 24.10 -16.52
C ALA A 8 30.84 23.45 -15.45
N ALA A 9 29.77 22.83 -15.96
CA ALA A 9 28.67 22.16 -15.30
C ALA A 9 29.06 21.10 -14.26
N SER A 10 28.19 20.96 -13.26
CA SER A 10 27.69 19.68 -12.74
C SER A 10 26.43 20.05 -11.95
N ASN A 11 25.25 20.10 -12.58
CA ASN A 11 24.37 18.94 -12.75
C ASN A 11 24.44 17.98 -11.57
N SER A 12 23.41 17.97 -10.73
CA SER A 12 22.49 16.83 -10.65
C SER A 12 21.49 17.07 -9.53
N ASN A 13 20.24 17.21 -9.96
CA ASN A 13 19.05 16.73 -9.28
C ASN A 13 18.90 17.22 -7.83
N LYS A 14 18.27 18.39 -7.69
CA LYS A 14 17.26 18.56 -6.65
C LYS A 14 16.19 17.52 -6.97
N ALA A 15 16.37 16.31 -6.44
CA ALA A 15 15.27 15.37 -6.30
C ALA A 15 14.22 16.14 -5.51
N GLY A 16 13.16 16.55 -6.20
CA GLY A 16 11.91 16.80 -5.51
C GLY A 16 11.61 15.47 -4.83
N ASP A 17 11.79 15.44 -3.51
CA ASP A 17 11.18 14.44 -2.67
C ASP A 17 9.66 14.68 -2.74
N GLU A 18 9.05 14.36 -3.88
CA GLU A 18 7.60 14.35 -4.09
C GLU A 18 6.95 13.13 -3.41
N ASN A 19 7.75 12.33 -2.69
CA ASN A 19 7.29 11.30 -1.77
C ASN A 19 7.09 11.85 -0.35
N GLU A 20 6.60 13.08 -0.22
CA GLU A 20 5.79 13.43 0.94
C GLU A 20 4.47 12.66 0.84
N PHE A 21 4.54 11.36 1.12
CA PHE A 21 3.40 10.52 1.45
C PHE A 21 2.86 11.05 2.79
N THR A 22 2.12 12.14 2.76
CA THR A 22 1.50 12.74 3.94
C THR A 22 0.68 11.67 4.64
N PRO A 23 1.01 11.24 5.87
CA PRO A 23 0.34 10.13 6.54
C PRO A 23 -1.04 10.52 7.12
N GLY A 24 -1.70 11.54 6.55
CA GLY A 24 -2.72 12.32 7.25
C GLY A 24 -4.15 12.26 6.75
N LEU A 25 -4.47 11.73 5.55
CA LEU A 25 -5.85 11.87 5.03
C LEU A 25 -6.45 10.69 4.25
N PHE A 26 -5.68 9.65 3.93
CA PHE A 26 -6.17 8.47 3.22
C PHE A 26 -5.75 7.19 3.97
N THR A 27 -6.31 6.99 5.18
CA THR A 27 -6.15 5.70 5.86
C THR A 27 -6.91 4.65 5.07
N GLN A 28 -6.19 3.76 4.41
CA GLN A 28 -6.77 2.56 3.81
C GLN A 28 -7.39 1.75 4.95
N ARG A 29 -8.68 1.44 4.85
CA ARG A 29 -9.40 0.75 5.91
C ARG A 29 -9.99 -0.53 5.39
N ILE A 30 -10.13 -1.50 6.29
CA ILE A 30 -10.83 -2.73 6.00
C ILE A 30 -12.33 -2.43 5.92
N LEU A 31 -12.94 -2.76 4.79
CA LEU A 31 -14.39 -2.71 4.60
C LEU A 31 -15.08 -4.00 5.04
N SER A 32 -14.46 -5.15 4.80
CA SER A 32 -15.10 -6.45 5.05
C SER A 32 -14.08 -7.57 5.14
N THR A 33 -14.36 -8.57 5.97
CA THR A 33 -13.56 -9.81 6.08
C THR A 33 -14.41 -10.99 5.62
N LEU A 34 -14.04 -11.59 4.50
CA LEU A 34 -14.63 -12.80 3.94
C LEU A 34 -13.81 -14.02 4.37
N ALA A 35 -14.34 -14.78 5.33
CA ALA A 35 -13.89 -16.14 5.56
C ALA A 35 -14.65 -17.07 4.59
N LYS A 36 -13.94 -17.83 3.75
CA LYS A 36 -14.60 -18.93 3.00
C LYS A 36 -15.12 -19.95 4.03
N LEU A 37 -16.15 -20.76 3.75
CA LEU A 37 -16.58 -21.85 4.64
C LEU A 37 -16.36 -23.17 3.90
N GLY A 38 -15.54 -24.08 4.44
CA GLY A 38 -15.09 -25.30 3.75
C GLY A 38 -13.66 -25.68 4.11
N THR A 39 -13.51 -26.43 5.21
CA THR A 39 -12.36 -27.25 5.68
C THR A 39 -10.95 -26.64 5.78
N THR A 40 -10.55 -25.67 4.97
CA THR A 40 -9.27 -24.95 5.09
C THR A 40 -9.43 -23.55 4.50
N LEU A 41 -9.50 -22.54 5.36
CA LEU A 41 -9.97 -21.20 5.02
C LEU A 41 -8.80 -20.24 5.00
N ARG A 42 -8.40 -19.78 3.81
CA ARG A 42 -7.59 -18.57 3.71
C ARG A 42 -8.52 -17.36 3.76
N PRO A 43 -8.39 -16.48 4.76
CA PRO A 43 -9.24 -15.30 4.88
C PRO A 43 -8.94 -14.30 3.76
N VAL A 44 -9.99 -13.68 3.23
CA VAL A 44 -9.90 -12.60 2.24
C VAL A 44 -10.49 -11.35 2.86
N VAL A 45 -9.74 -10.26 2.84
CA VAL A 45 -10.13 -8.97 3.37
C VAL A 45 -10.35 -8.02 2.21
N ILE A 46 -11.39 -7.19 2.27
CA ILE A 46 -11.63 -6.11 1.31
C ILE A 46 -11.23 -4.82 2.00
N ALA A 47 -10.33 -4.06 1.39
CA ALA A 47 -9.94 -2.73 1.84
C ALA A 47 -10.41 -1.67 0.85
N GLU A 48 -10.81 -0.51 1.37
CA GLU A 48 -11.10 0.68 0.59
C GLU A 48 -9.93 1.66 0.60
N ASN A 49 -10.02 2.65 -0.28
CA ASN A 49 -9.03 3.71 -0.40
C ASN A 49 -7.65 3.19 -0.83
N MET A 50 -7.64 2.05 -1.52
CA MET A 50 -6.43 1.39 -2.01
C MET A 50 -5.98 1.99 -3.35
N ILE A 51 -6.04 3.33 -3.46
CA ILE A 51 -5.75 4.03 -4.71
C ILE A 51 -4.25 3.90 -5.01
N GLY A 52 -3.95 3.45 -6.22
CA GLY A 52 -2.58 3.22 -6.67
C GLY A 52 -1.97 1.90 -6.17
N VAL A 53 -2.76 0.99 -5.60
CA VAL A 53 -2.30 -0.37 -5.27
C VAL A 53 -2.09 -1.19 -6.55
N ALA A 54 -1.05 -2.02 -6.56
CA ALA A 54 -0.79 -2.95 -7.64
C ALA A 54 -1.37 -4.34 -7.34
N MET A 55 -1.72 -5.07 -8.40
CA MET A 55 -2.13 -6.47 -8.27
C MET A 55 -0.90 -7.31 -7.89
N TYR A 56 -1.08 -8.28 -7.00
CA TYR A 56 -0.02 -9.07 -6.37
C TYR A 56 0.92 -8.29 -5.45
N GLU A 57 0.55 -7.06 -5.07
CA GLU A 57 1.30 -6.28 -4.09
C GLU A 57 1.11 -6.85 -2.67
N LEU A 58 2.20 -6.87 -1.90
CA LEU A 58 2.17 -7.24 -0.50
C LEU A 58 1.75 -6.05 0.37
N VAL A 59 0.78 -6.29 1.25
CA VAL A 59 0.20 -5.29 2.15
C VAL A 59 0.16 -5.83 3.58
N ARG A 60 0.06 -4.90 4.53
CA ARG A 60 -0.07 -5.18 5.95
C ARG A 60 -1.47 -4.80 6.39
N VAL A 61 -2.17 -5.75 7.01
CA VAL A 61 -3.59 -5.61 7.37
C VAL A 61 -3.70 -5.60 8.89
N GLY A 62 -4.42 -4.63 9.44
CA GLY A 62 -4.67 -4.54 10.87
C GLY A 62 -3.52 -3.95 11.68
N HIS A 63 -3.75 -3.83 12.98
CA HIS A 63 -2.75 -3.41 13.95
C HIS A 63 -1.62 -4.43 14.10
N ASP A 64 -1.95 -5.71 13.89
CA ASP A 64 -0.99 -6.83 13.92
C ASP A 64 -0.12 -6.91 12.66
N ASN A 65 -0.33 -6.00 11.69
CA ASN A 65 0.46 -5.93 10.47
C ASN A 65 0.49 -7.26 9.68
N LEU A 66 -0.62 -7.99 9.70
CA LEU A 66 -0.74 -9.31 9.08
C LEU A 66 -0.40 -9.23 7.60
N VAL A 67 0.36 -10.21 7.12
CA VAL A 67 0.78 -10.21 5.72
C VAL A 67 -0.39 -10.63 4.84
N GLY A 68 -0.74 -9.76 3.89
CA GLY A 68 -1.71 -10.04 2.87
C GLY A 68 -1.19 -9.72 1.47
N GLU A 69 -1.84 -10.30 0.47
CA GLU A 69 -1.55 -10.08 -0.94
C GLU A 69 -2.79 -9.61 -1.67
N VAL A 70 -2.64 -8.55 -2.48
CA VAL A 70 -3.74 -8.01 -3.28
C VAL A 70 -4.03 -8.96 -4.46
N ILE A 71 -5.14 -9.67 -4.37
CA ILE A 71 -5.58 -10.63 -5.40
C ILE A 71 -6.57 -10.02 -6.40
N ARG A 72 -7.17 -8.88 -6.06
CA ARG A 72 -8.15 -8.20 -6.92
C ARG A 72 -8.19 -6.71 -6.61
N ILE A 73 -8.40 -5.90 -7.63
CA ILE A 73 -8.61 -4.45 -7.51
C ILE A 73 -9.90 -4.11 -8.24
N SER A 74 -10.70 -3.22 -7.66
CA SER A 74 -11.99 -2.77 -8.20
C SER A 74 -12.15 -1.30 -7.86
N GLY A 75 -11.74 -0.42 -8.77
CA GLY A 75 -11.77 1.03 -8.55
C GLY A 75 -10.86 1.44 -7.40
N ASP A 76 -11.48 1.89 -6.31
CA ASP A 76 -10.85 2.31 -5.06
C ASP A 76 -10.78 1.19 -4.00
N GLN A 77 -11.35 0.02 -4.29
CA GLN A 77 -11.34 -1.15 -3.41
C GLN A 77 -10.33 -2.20 -3.87
N ALA A 78 -9.71 -2.89 -2.93
CA ALA A 78 -8.86 -4.05 -3.22
C ALA A 78 -9.22 -5.23 -2.33
N SER A 79 -9.27 -6.42 -2.93
CA SER A 79 -9.37 -7.68 -2.19
C SER A 79 -7.98 -8.21 -1.92
N ILE A 80 -7.71 -8.46 -0.65
CA ILE A 80 -6.43 -8.87 -0.09
C ILE A 80 -6.62 -10.26 0.49
N GLN A 81 -5.87 -11.24 0.02
CA GLN A 81 -5.81 -12.54 0.64
C GLN A 81 -4.79 -12.50 1.79
N VAL A 82 -5.24 -12.73 3.01
CA VAL A 82 -4.36 -12.74 4.18
C VAL A 82 -3.82 -14.16 4.35
N TYR A 83 -2.50 -14.26 4.55
CA TYR A 83 -1.81 -15.54 4.72
C TYR A 83 -1.96 -16.11 6.12
N GLU A 84 -2.11 -15.22 7.10
CA GLU A 84 -2.24 -15.53 8.52
C GLU A 84 -3.71 -15.57 8.94
N GLU A 85 -3.97 -16.10 10.13
CA GLU A 85 -5.31 -16.10 10.68
C GLU A 85 -5.74 -14.64 10.96
N THR A 86 -6.88 -14.20 10.43
CA THR A 86 -7.42 -12.86 10.67
C THR A 86 -8.07 -12.73 12.05
N SER A 87 -7.64 -13.54 13.01
CA SER A 87 -8.10 -13.56 14.40
C SER A 87 -7.57 -12.33 15.13
N GLY A 88 -8.26 -11.20 14.94
CA GLY A 88 -7.87 -9.90 15.50
C GLY A 88 -8.16 -8.73 14.56
N VAL A 89 -8.32 -9.03 13.27
CA VAL A 89 -8.64 -8.03 12.25
C VAL A 89 -10.12 -7.69 12.28
N MET A 90 -10.42 -6.40 12.47
CA MET A 90 -11.78 -5.89 12.43
C MET A 90 -12.01 -4.95 11.24
N VAL A 91 -13.27 -4.84 10.83
CA VAL A 91 -13.69 -3.82 9.87
C VAL A 91 -13.37 -2.44 10.44
N GLY A 92 -12.76 -1.59 9.62
CA GLY A 92 -12.28 -0.27 10.00
C GLY A 92 -10.80 -0.23 10.40
N ASP A 93 -10.14 -1.36 10.57
CA ASP A 93 -8.71 -1.40 10.88
C ASP A 93 -7.86 -0.83 9.74
N PRO A 94 -6.69 -0.25 10.06
CA PRO A 94 -5.81 0.33 9.08
C PRO A 94 -5.13 -0.74 8.21
N VAL A 95 -4.94 -0.42 6.94
CA VAL A 95 -4.16 -1.19 5.98
C VAL A 95 -2.97 -0.35 5.54
N THR A 96 -1.78 -0.92 5.61
CA THR A 96 -0.54 -0.25 5.21
C THR A 96 0.06 -0.99 4.03
N ARG A 97 0.33 -0.27 2.95
CA ARG A 97 1.01 -0.83 1.78
C ARG A 97 2.50 -0.89 2.05
N THR A 98 3.17 -1.93 1.56
CA THR A 98 4.63 -2.02 1.69
C THR A 98 5.38 -1.21 0.63
N GLY A 99 4.67 -0.71 -0.39
CA GLY A 99 5.20 0.25 -1.37
C GLY A 99 6.29 -0.32 -2.28
N LYS A 100 6.32 -1.65 -2.46
CA LYS A 100 7.22 -2.35 -3.38
C LYS A 100 6.51 -2.75 -4.66
#